data_AF-A0A918HBT1-F1
#
_entry.id   AF-A0A918HBT1-F1
#
_cell.length_a   1.000
_cell.length_b   1.000
_cell.length_c   1.000
_cell.angle_alpha   90.00
_cell.angle_beta   90.00
_cell.angle_gamma   90.00
#
_symmetry.space_group_name_H-M   'P 1'
#
loop_
_entity.id
_entity.type
_entity.pdbx_description
1 polymer ?
#
loop_
_entity_poly.entity_id
_entity_poly.type
_entity_poly.pdbx_seq_one_letter_code
_entity_poly.pdbx_strand_id
1 'polypeptide(L)'
;MADRWALAPAEDDGVELAVLGPDGLPAGPVLREADLTRAVRERPDVTRWVWRSTAEVYPRLLATGVRVERCYDVEDAETLLLGHEGRYGEPRSAAAALARLRGGPVPPDPPQRSAEPGAQSPLFEPQSVRSAPMPLADLVEVYAEQQRRHDRAEHPDRMRLLTAAESAGMLVAAELNRAGLPWSADVHRAVLHDLLGERYAGGGEPRRLAELADEVSAAFGRRVRPDLPADVIKAFAQAGIRIRSTRRWEIESLDHPAVKPLIEYKKLYRIWVAHGWSWLQDWVRDGRFRPEFLAHGTVTGRWVTNGGGALQIPKVIRRAVVADPGWRLVVADADQMEPRVLAAISRDPGLMEVAGRETDLYQSVSDRAFSGDRAQAKLAVLGAVYGQTSGDGLKNLAALRRRFPRAVAYVDDAARAGEEGRLVRTWLGRTCPPAARTGDDGTEEAGIPVTAEDDTDGPGQEWVPGHASTNARARGRFARNFVVQGSAADWTLLLLAALRRTCADLAAELVFFQHDEVIVHCPEEEAETVVAAIRAAGDLAARLTFGETPVRFPFTTAVVECYADAK
;
A
#
# COMPACT_ATOMS: atom_id res chain seq x y z
N MET A 1 -10.24 -24.27 -22.79
CA MET A 1 -8.89 -23.99 -22.27
C MET A 1 -8.71 -22.49 -22.32
N ALA A 2 -8.25 -21.87 -21.23
CA ALA A 2 -7.96 -20.44 -21.23
C ALA A 2 -6.80 -20.16 -22.18
N ASP A 3 -7.06 -19.41 -23.26
CA ASP A 3 -6.03 -19.10 -24.26
C ASP A 3 -5.00 -18.16 -23.64
N ARG A 4 -3.75 -18.63 -23.54
CA ARG A 4 -2.62 -17.94 -22.92
C ARG A 4 -1.60 -17.63 -23.98
N TRP A 5 -1.14 -16.38 -24.02
CA TRP A 5 -0.18 -15.93 -25.02
C TRP A 5 1.01 -15.26 -24.36
N ALA A 6 2.21 -15.65 -24.75
CA ALA A 6 3.41 -14.88 -24.45
C ALA A 6 3.56 -13.73 -25.45
N LEU A 7 4.03 -12.60 -24.95
CA LEU A 7 4.26 -11.37 -25.70
C LEU A 7 5.63 -10.79 -25.31
N ALA A 8 6.50 -10.60 -26.29
CA ALA A 8 7.83 -10.02 -26.11
C ALA A 8 8.05 -8.87 -27.11
N PRO A 9 8.23 -7.61 -26.66
CA PRO A 9 8.65 -6.52 -27.53
C PRO A 9 10.07 -6.76 -28.08
N ALA A 10 10.27 -6.51 -29.36
CA ALA A 10 11.56 -6.54 -30.05
C ALA A 10 12.22 -5.14 -30.08
N GLU A 11 13.46 -5.06 -30.57
CA GLU A 11 14.22 -3.79 -30.65
C GLU A 11 13.64 -2.80 -31.67
N ASP A 12 13.01 -3.30 -32.74
CA ASP A 12 12.45 -2.55 -33.85
C ASP A 12 10.96 -2.19 -33.66
N ASP A 13 10.54 -1.97 -32.40
CA ASP A 13 9.17 -1.67 -31.95
C ASP A 13 8.10 -2.73 -32.21
N GLY A 14 8.40 -3.75 -33.01
CA GLY A 14 7.47 -4.85 -33.20
C GLY A 14 7.50 -5.87 -32.06
N VAL A 15 6.65 -6.89 -32.17
CA VAL A 15 6.35 -7.82 -31.09
C VAL A 15 6.40 -9.25 -31.59
N GLU A 16 7.01 -10.14 -30.81
CA GLU A 16 6.93 -11.60 -30.97
C GLU A 16 5.88 -12.18 -30.03
N LEU A 17 5.11 -13.14 -30.54
CA LEU A 17 3.97 -13.75 -29.85
C LEU A 17 3.98 -15.27 -29.99
N ALA A 18 3.56 -15.99 -28.95
CA ALA A 18 3.29 -17.43 -29.06
C ALA A 18 2.14 -17.85 -28.14
N VAL A 19 1.29 -18.76 -28.65
CA VAL A 19 0.32 -19.48 -27.81
C VAL A 19 1.09 -20.38 -26.84
N LEU A 20 0.65 -20.43 -25.58
CA LEU A 20 1.28 -21.23 -24.53
C LEU A 20 0.44 -22.45 -24.17
N GLY A 21 1.12 -23.58 -24.03
CA GLY A 21 0.56 -24.83 -23.55
C GLY A 21 0.34 -24.86 -22.02
N PRO A 22 -0.22 -25.95 -21.49
CA PRO A 22 -0.40 -26.17 -20.06
C PRO A 22 0.90 -26.10 -19.24
N ASP A 23 2.00 -26.56 -19.83
CA ASP A 23 3.36 -26.58 -19.28
C ASP A 23 4.07 -25.21 -19.35
N GLY A 24 3.43 -24.22 -19.96
CA GLY A 24 3.97 -22.88 -20.16
C GLY A 24 4.93 -22.77 -21.34
N LEU A 25 5.14 -23.83 -22.13
CA LEU A 25 5.95 -23.79 -23.35
C LEU A 25 5.10 -23.39 -24.58
N PRO A 26 5.72 -23.01 -25.72
CA PRO A 26 4.97 -22.66 -26.92
C PRO A 26 4.19 -23.87 -27.45
N ALA A 27 2.89 -23.69 -27.68
CA ALA A 27 1.98 -24.69 -28.27
C ALA A 27 1.70 -24.45 -29.76
N GLY A 28 2.36 -23.46 -30.37
CA GLY A 28 2.18 -23.07 -31.77
C GLY A 28 3.39 -22.29 -32.31
N PRO A 29 3.35 -21.86 -33.58
CA PRO A 29 4.43 -21.09 -34.18
C PRO A 29 4.57 -19.72 -33.51
N VAL A 30 5.79 -19.20 -33.49
CA VAL A 30 6.05 -17.80 -33.13
C VAL A 30 5.50 -16.90 -34.23
N LEU A 31 4.67 -15.96 -33.85
CA LEU A 31 4.12 -14.91 -34.71
C LEU A 31 4.85 -13.60 -34.47
N ARG A 32 4.88 -12.74 -35.49
CA ARG A 32 5.54 -11.43 -35.43
C ARG A 32 4.53 -10.37 -35.87
N GLU A 33 4.31 -9.37 -35.02
CA GLU A 33 3.37 -8.27 -35.25
C GLU A 33 4.06 -6.91 -35.31
N ALA A 34 3.48 -5.96 -36.04
CA ALA A 34 4.08 -4.65 -36.25
C ALA A 34 4.27 -3.84 -34.96
N ASP A 35 3.34 -3.97 -34.00
CA ASP A 35 3.37 -3.25 -32.73
C ASP A 35 2.50 -3.94 -31.66
N LEU A 36 2.65 -3.49 -30.40
CA LEU A 36 1.92 -4.00 -29.23
C LEU A 36 0.40 -3.84 -29.34
N THR A 37 -0.06 -2.72 -29.87
CA THR A 37 -1.49 -2.41 -29.95
C THR A 37 -2.18 -3.37 -30.91
N ARG A 38 -1.58 -3.58 -32.08
CA ARG A 38 -2.08 -4.55 -33.07
C ARG A 38 -2.07 -5.96 -32.52
N ALA A 39 -0.96 -6.37 -31.89
CA ALA A 39 -0.80 -7.69 -31.29
C ALA A 39 -1.96 -8.07 -30.36
N VAL A 40 -2.37 -7.14 -29.49
CA VAL A 40 -3.46 -7.36 -28.53
C VAL A 40 -4.85 -7.20 -29.17
N ARG A 41 -5.07 -6.17 -30.00
CA ARG A 41 -6.40 -5.92 -30.60
C ARG A 41 -6.89 -7.02 -31.53
N GLU A 42 -5.99 -7.64 -32.29
CA GLU A 42 -6.34 -8.72 -33.22
C GLU A 42 -6.64 -10.05 -32.50
N ARG A 43 -6.48 -10.10 -31.17
CA ARG A 43 -6.61 -11.31 -30.36
C ARG A 43 -7.52 -11.08 -29.14
N PRO A 44 -8.80 -10.69 -29.34
CA PRO A 44 -9.72 -10.36 -28.24
C PRO A 44 -10.05 -11.56 -27.34
N ASP A 45 -9.92 -12.79 -27.85
CA ASP A 45 -10.22 -14.02 -27.12
C ASP A 45 -9.11 -14.45 -26.13
N VAL A 46 -7.98 -13.73 -26.10
CA VAL A 46 -6.86 -14.05 -25.21
C VAL A 46 -7.21 -13.69 -23.77
N THR A 47 -7.32 -14.72 -22.95
CA THR A 47 -7.75 -14.58 -21.55
C THR A 47 -6.63 -14.16 -20.60
N ARG A 48 -5.35 -14.39 -20.98
CA ARG A 48 -4.18 -14.00 -20.18
C ARG A 48 -2.95 -13.82 -21.05
N TRP A 49 -2.35 -12.64 -20.92
CA TRP A 49 -1.06 -12.31 -21.54
C TRP A 49 0.10 -12.61 -20.58
N VAL A 50 1.21 -13.11 -21.10
CA VAL A 50 2.45 -13.33 -20.34
C VAL A 50 3.51 -12.42 -20.95
N TRP A 51 4.08 -11.53 -20.15
CA TRP A 51 5.13 -10.62 -20.61
C TRP A 51 6.18 -10.41 -19.52
N ARG A 52 7.33 -9.83 -19.90
CA ARG A 52 8.41 -9.54 -18.95
C ARG A 52 7.94 -8.67 -17.78
N SER A 53 7.44 -7.47 -18.10
CA SER A 53 7.11 -6.43 -17.12
C SER A 53 5.88 -5.64 -17.54
N THR A 54 4.89 -5.59 -16.66
CA THR A 54 3.63 -4.86 -16.84
C THR A 54 3.88 -3.36 -16.85
N ALA A 55 4.82 -2.88 -16.04
CA ALA A 55 5.19 -1.47 -15.97
C ALA A 55 5.74 -0.93 -17.31
N GLU A 56 6.35 -1.79 -18.13
CA GLU A 56 6.88 -1.41 -19.44
C GLU A 56 5.87 -1.62 -20.58
N VAL A 57 5.07 -2.68 -20.52
CA VAL A 57 4.16 -3.06 -21.60
C VAL A 57 2.82 -2.35 -21.51
N TYR A 58 2.18 -2.37 -20.33
CA TYR A 58 0.78 -2.01 -20.21
C TYR A 58 0.49 -0.50 -20.36
N PRO A 59 1.33 0.43 -19.84
CA PRO A 59 1.15 1.85 -20.12
C PRO A 59 1.16 2.21 -21.61
N ARG A 60 1.93 1.49 -22.43
CA ARG A 60 1.96 1.69 -23.90
C ARG A 60 0.64 1.27 -24.56
N LEU A 61 0.03 0.18 -24.07
CA LEU A 61 -1.30 -0.28 -24.51
C LEU A 61 -2.40 0.69 -24.06
N LEU A 62 -2.35 1.15 -22.80
CA LEU A 62 -3.29 2.13 -22.26
C LEU A 62 -3.22 3.47 -23.01
N ALA A 63 -2.04 3.90 -23.45
CA ALA A 63 -1.88 5.12 -24.25
C ALA A 63 -2.63 5.06 -25.58
N THR A 64 -2.89 3.86 -26.12
CA THR A 64 -3.68 3.65 -27.34
C THR A 64 -5.12 3.22 -27.05
N GLY A 65 -5.55 3.20 -25.79
CA GLY A 65 -6.90 2.82 -25.38
C GLY A 65 -7.14 1.30 -25.35
N VAL A 66 -6.10 0.47 -25.35
CA VAL A 66 -6.21 -0.99 -25.24
C VAL A 66 -6.07 -1.41 -23.79
N ARG A 67 -7.08 -2.11 -23.27
CA ARG A 67 -7.05 -2.75 -21.96
C ARG A 67 -6.89 -4.26 -22.11
N VAL A 68 -6.23 -4.87 -21.12
CA VAL A 68 -5.98 -6.32 -21.07
C VAL A 68 -6.72 -6.90 -19.87
N GLU A 69 -7.53 -7.95 -20.02
CA GLU A 69 -8.28 -8.49 -18.89
C GLU A 69 -7.35 -9.03 -17.79
N ARG A 70 -6.35 -9.84 -18.16
CA ARG A 70 -5.40 -10.45 -17.23
C ARG A 70 -4.00 -10.53 -17.83
N CYS A 71 -3.01 -10.40 -16.98
CA CYS A 71 -1.63 -10.68 -17.34
C CYS A 71 -0.98 -11.66 -16.35
N TYR A 72 0.22 -12.10 -16.70
CA TYR A 72 1.21 -12.69 -15.82
C TYR A 72 2.49 -11.89 -16.05
N ASP A 73 2.95 -11.23 -15.00
CA ASP A 73 4.18 -10.46 -14.98
C ASP A 73 5.33 -11.34 -14.48
N VAL A 74 6.30 -11.61 -15.35
CA VAL A 74 7.39 -12.54 -15.06
C VAL A 74 8.31 -12.02 -13.95
N GLU A 75 8.58 -10.72 -13.88
CA GLU A 75 9.50 -10.14 -12.89
C GLU A 75 8.84 -10.00 -11.51
N ASP A 76 7.56 -9.64 -11.48
CA ASP A 76 6.77 -9.64 -10.24
C ASP A 76 6.60 -11.06 -9.68
N ALA A 77 6.29 -12.04 -10.54
CA ALA A 77 6.23 -13.45 -10.15
C ALA A 77 7.56 -13.97 -9.60
N GLU A 78 8.69 -13.58 -10.22
CA GLU A 78 10.03 -13.96 -9.76
C GLU A 78 10.29 -13.46 -8.34
N THR A 79 9.85 -12.23 -8.03
CA THR A 79 9.99 -11.63 -6.69
C THR A 79 9.30 -12.50 -5.63
N LEU A 80 8.06 -12.92 -5.89
CA LEU A 80 7.29 -13.75 -4.96
C LEU A 80 7.90 -15.15 -4.81
N LEU A 81 8.33 -15.78 -5.91
CA LEU A 81 8.90 -17.12 -5.90
C LEU A 81 10.27 -17.16 -5.19
N LEU A 82 11.14 -16.17 -5.43
CA LEU A 82 12.41 -16.04 -4.69
C LEU A 82 12.15 -15.88 -3.18
N GLY A 83 11.18 -15.03 -2.81
CA GLY A 83 10.75 -14.89 -1.43
C GLY A 83 10.24 -16.21 -0.85
N HIS A 84 9.41 -16.95 -1.58
CA HIS A 84 8.90 -18.26 -1.16
C HIS A 84 10.00 -19.27 -0.87
N GLU A 85 11.05 -19.27 -1.70
CA GLU A 85 12.23 -20.14 -1.62
C GLU A 85 13.26 -19.69 -0.57
N GLY A 86 13.03 -18.58 0.13
CA GLY A 86 13.96 -18.04 1.12
C GLY A 86 15.15 -17.29 0.51
N ARG A 87 15.05 -16.92 -0.76
CA ARG A 87 16.08 -16.22 -1.57
C ARG A 87 15.77 -14.73 -1.71
N TYR A 88 15.20 -14.15 -0.65
CA TYR A 88 14.78 -12.75 -0.63
C TYR A 88 15.97 -11.82 -0.87
N GLY A 89 15.78 -10.79 -1.71
CA GLY A 89 16.83 -9.81 -2.05
C GLY A 89 17.73 -10.21 -3.22
N GLU A 90 17.61 -11.45 -3.73
CA GLU A 90 18.26 -11.80 -4.99
C GLU A 90 17.64 -11.06 -6.19
N PRO A 91 18.41 -10.75 -7.25
CA PRO A 91 17.92 -10.02 -8.43
C PRO A 91 16.67 -10.66 -9.08
N ARG A 92 15.56 -9.94 -9.24
CA ARG A 92 14.28 -10.49 -9.71
C ARG A 92 13.98 -10.26 -11.20
N SER A 93 14.84 -9.56 -11.93
CA SER A 93 14.68 -9.31 -13.36
C SER A 93 14.61 -10.62 -14.15
N ALA A 94 13.93 -10.61 -15.30
CA ALA A 94 13.78 -11.81 -16.11
C ALA A 94 15.16 -12.33 -16.60
N ALA A 95 16.10 -11.42 -16.89
CA ALA A 95 17.47 -11.78 -17.23
C ALA A 95 18.20 -12.50 -16.08
N ALA A 96 18.00 -12.05 -14.83
CA ALA A 96 18.53 -12.74 -13.65
C ALA A 96 17.91 -14.12 -13.46
N ALA A 97 16.59 -14.24 -13.64
CA ALA A 97 15.88 -15.53 -13.58
C ALA A 97 16.42 -16.52 -14.64
N LEU A 98 16.61 -16.06 -15.88
CA LEU A 98 17.18 -16.87 -16.96
C LEU A 98 18.63 -17.30 -16.65
N ALA A 99 19.46 -16.37 -16.17
CA ALA A 99 20.84 -16.67 -15.81
C ALA A 99 20.92 -17.76 -14.72
N ARG A 100 20.07 -17.66 -13.68
CA ARG A 100 19.95 -18.71 -12.66
C ARG A 100 19.52 -20.05 -13.26
N LEU A 101 18.51 -20.03 -14.13
CA LEU A 101 18.01 -21.24 -14.77
C LEU A 101 19.09 -21.96 -15.58
N ARG A 102 19.93 -21.20 -16.29
CA ARG A 102 21.03 -21.72 -17.12
C ARG A 102 22.34 -21.96 -16.35
N GLY A 103 22.39 -21.69 -15.05
CA GLY A 103 23.60 -21.83 -14.23
C GLY A 103 24.70 -20.81 -14.54
N GLY A 104 24.34 -19.66 -15.12
CA GLY A 104 25.24 -18.56 -15.45
C GLY A 104 25.38 -17.49 -14.35
N PRO A 105 26.26 -16.49 -14.54
CA PRO A 105 26.38 -15.36 -13.62
C PRO A 105 25.09 -14.53 -13.60
N VAL A 106 24.58 -14.25 -12.40
CA VAL A 106 23.32 -13.52 -12.20
C VAL A 106 23.58 -12.00 -12.29
N PRO A 107 23.03 -11.29 -13.29
CA PRO A 107 23.14 -9.84 -13.35
C PRO A 107 22.37 -9.15 -12.20
N PRO A 108 22.80 -7.97 -11.74
CA PRO A 108 22.00 -7.16 -10.83
C PRO A 108 20.72 -6.67 -11.52
N ASP A 109 19.71 -6.34 -10.73
CA ASP A 109 18.50 -5.71 -11.27
C ASP A 109 18.79 -4.31 -11.80
N PRO A 110 18.10 -3.88 -12.87
CA PRO A 110 18.20 -2.50 -13.33
C PRO A 110 17.75 -1.53 -12.22
N PRO A 111 18.33 -0.32 -12.14
CA PRO A 111 17.92 0.66 -11.15
C PRO A 111 16.44 1.01 -11.34
N GLN A 112 15.70 1.08 -10.23
CA GLN A 112 14.32 1.57 -10.26
C GLN A 112 14.35 3.04 -10.67
N ARG A 113 13.53 3.42 -11.66
CA ARG A 113 13.37 4.83 -12.02
C ARG A 113 12.61 5.54 -10.89
N SER A 114 13.19 6.59 -10.35
CA SER A 114 12.44 7.55 -9.55
C SER A 114 11.62 8.43 -10.49
N ALA A 115 10.30 8.43 -10.38
CA ALA A 115 9.49 9.45 -11.05
C ALA A 115 9.58 10.74 -10.23
N GLU A 116 10.57 11.57 -10.50
CA GLU A 116 10.58 12.94 -9.97
C GLU A 116 9.63 13.83 -10.81
N PRO A 117 8.68 14.54 -10.19
CA PRO A 117 7.82 15.49 -10.90
C PRO A 117 8.65 16.53 -11.65
N GLY A 118 8.37 16.70 -12.94
CA GLY A 118 9.10 17.67 -13.77
C GLY A 118 10.49 17.22 -14.22
N ALA A 119 10.96 16.02 -13.85
CA ALA A 119 12.14 15.43 -14.44
C ALA A 119 11.87 15.15 -15.93
N GLN A 120 12.38 16.03 -16.79
CA GLN A 120 12.57 15.68 -18.19
C GLN A 120 13.55 14.52 -18.24
N SER A 121 13.22 13.45 -18.97
CA SER A 121 14.25 12.50 -19.39
C SER A 121 15.38 13.32 -20.04
N PRO A 122 16.64 13.20 -19.58
CA PRO A 122 17.74 13.96 -20.15
C PRO A 122 17.72 13.83 -21.67
N LEU A 123 17.79 14.95 -22.39
CA LEU A 123 17.69 15.00 -23.86
C LEU A 123 18.75 14.13 -24.57
N PHE A 124 19.79 13.71 -23.84
CA PHE A 124 20.91 12.88 -24.30
C PHE A 124 21.12 11.62 -23.44
N GLU A 125 20.12 11.16 -22.68
CA GLU A 125 20.20 9.81 -22.14
C GLU A 125 20.19 8.83 -23.31
N PRO A 126 21.22 7.98 -23.47
CA PRO A 126 21.15 6.94 -24.46
C PRO A 126 19.90 6.09 -24.16
N GLN A 127 19.23 5.60 -25.21
CA GLN A 127 18.06 4.69 -25.09
C GLN A 127 18.37 3.40 -24.26
N SER A 128 19.58 3.27 -23.74
CA SER A 128 20.17 2.22 -22.90
C SER A 128 19.64 2.11 -21.46
N VAL A 129 18.58 2.82 -21.07
CA VAL A 129 17.89 2.60 -19.78
C VAL A 129 16.54 1.89 -19.98
N ARG A 130 16.27 1.36 -21.18
CA ARG A 130 15.34 0.24 -21.34
C ARG A 130 16.15 -1.03 -21.07
N SER A 131 15.72 -1.86 -20.13
CA SER A 131 16.26 -3.22 -20.02
C SER A 131 16.18 -3.85 -21.42
N ALA A 132 17.32 -4.28 -21.97
CA ALA A 132 17.40 -4.82 -23.33
C ALA A 132 16.23 -5.81 -23.56
N PRO A 133 15.53 -5.74 -24.70
CA PRO A 133 14.39 -6.61 -24.94
C PRO A 133 14.81 -8.07 -24.79
N MET A 134 14.01 -8.83 -24.06
CA MET A 134 14.24 -10.25 -23.86
C MET A 134 13.61 -11.01 -25.03
N PRO A 135 14.36 -11.87 -25.75
CA PRO A 135 13.78 -12.71 -26.79
C PRO A 135 12.60 -13.55 -26.28
N LEU A 136 11.59 -13.79 -27.12
CA LEU A 136 10.41 -14.54 -26.69
C LEU A 136 10.75 -15.94 -26.17
N ALA A 137 11.70 -16.63 -26.80
CA ALA A 137 12.13 -17.96 -26.38
C ALA A 137 12.67 -17.98 -24.94
N ASP A 138 13.48 -16.98 -24.58
CA ASP A 138 14.05 -16.84 -23.24
C ASP A 138 12.95 -16.50 -22.21
N LEU A 139 12.04 -15.59 -22.56
CA LEU A 139 10.91 -15.23 -21.71
C LEU A 139 10.04 -16.44 -21.38
N VAL A 140 9.74 -17.27 -22.39
CA VAL A 140 8.91 -18.46 -22.23
C VAL A 140 9.64 -19.54 -21.43
N GLU A 141 10.97 -19.66 -21.56
CA GLU A 141 11.77 -20.58 -20.75
C GLU A 141 11.69 -20.22 -19.25
N VAL A 142 11.84 -18.93 -18.92
CA VAL A 142 11.68 -18.42 -17.54
C VAL A 142 10.26 -18.68 -17.04
N TYR A 143 9.24 -18.33 -17.83
CA TYR A 143 7.85 -18.56 -17.46
C TYR A 143 7.57 -20.04 -17.17
N ALA A 144 8.01 -20.95 -18.04
CA ALA A 144 7.83 -22.39 -17.84
C ALA A 144 8.50 -22.90 -16.56
N GLU A 145 9.69 -22.38 -16.20
CA GLU A 145 10.30 -22.71 -14.91
C GLU A 145 9.51 -22.14 -13.72
N GLN A 146 9.03 -20.90 -13.82
CA GLN A 146 8.18 -20.34 -12.78
C GLN A 146 6.92 -21.16 -12.56
N GLN A 147 6.29 -21.68 -13.62
CA GLN A 147 5.15 -22.59 -13.49
C GLN A 147 5.49 -23.86 -12.70
N ARG A 148 6.67 -24.46 -12.94
CA ARG A 148 7.17 -25.60 -12.16
C ARG A 148 7.49 -25.23 -10.71
N ARG A 149 8.02 -24.03 -10.45
CA ARG A 149 8.27 -23.53 -9.08
C ARG A 149 6.97 -23.33 -8.30
N HIS A 150 5.91 -22.86 -8.95
CA HIS A 150 4.57 -22.83 -8.35
C HIS A 150 4.08 -24.23 -7.94
N ASP A 151 4.32 -25.26 -8.75
CA ASP A 151 3.95 -26.66 -8.39
C ASP A 151 4.73 -27.20 -7.19
N ARG A 152 5.95 -26.71 -6.96
CA ARG A 152 6.78 -27.09 -5.81
C ARG A 152 6.44 -26.34 -4.53
N ALA A 153 5.62 -25.28 -4.60
CA ALA A 153 5.22 -24.52 -3.41
C ALA A 153 4.39 -25.38 -2.47
N GLU A 154 4.44 -25.10 -1.17
CA GLU A 154 3.66 -25.84 -0.14
C GLU A 154 2.14 -25.84 -0.43
N HIS A 155 1.66 -24.74 -0.99
CA HIS A 155 0.27 -24.57 -1.43
C HIS A 155 0.24 -24.00 -2.86
N PRO A 156 0.34 -24.84 -3.90
CA PRO A 156 0.50 -24.40 -5.29
C PRO A 156 -0.61 -23.46 -5.77
N ASP A 157 -1.87 -23.77 -5.45
CA ASP A 157 -3.01 -22.95 -5.86
C ASP A 157 -3.01 -21.57 -5.22
N ARG A 158 -2.59 -21.48 -3.96
CA ARG A 158 -2.49 -20.20 -3.24
C ARG A 158 -1.36 -19.34 -3.79
N MET A 159 -0.21 -19.95 -4.07
CA MET A 159 0.93 -19.24 -4.65
C MET A 159 0.58 -18.70 -6.05
N ARG A 160 -0.12 -19.50 -6.88
CA ARG A 160 -0.60 -19.04 -8.19
C ARG A 160 -1.61 -17.91 -8.09
N LEU A 161 -2.52 -18.00 -7.11
CA LEU A 161 -3.49 -16.95 -6.86
C LEU A 161 -2.81 -15.64 -6.43
N LEU A 162 -1.80 -15.72 -5.56
CA LEU A 162 -0.99 -14.57 -5.14
C LEU A 162 -0.30 -13.90 -6.33
N THR A 163 0.40 -14.68 -7.15
CA THR A 163 1.07 -14.19 -8.37
C THR A 163 0.09 -13.56 -9.35
N ALA A 164 -1.07 -14.20 -9.56
CA ALA A 164 -2.11 -13.65 -10.41
C ALA A 164 -2.72 -12.35 -9.84
N ALA A 165 -2.86 -12.25 -8.52
CA ALA A 165 -3.37 -11.07 -7.83
C ALA A 165 -2.39 -9.89 -7.93
N GLU A 166 -1.09 -10.13 -7.77
CA GLU A 166 -0.06 -9.10 -7.93
C GLU A 166 0.06 -8.61 -9.38
N SER A 167 0.07 -9.53 -10.35
CA SER A 167 0.01 -9.16 -11.77
C SER A 167 -1.24 -8.31 -12.09
N ALA A 168 -2.40 -8.65 -11.51
CA ALA A 168 -3.59 -7.82 -11.64
C ALA A 168 -3.46 -6.46 -10.94
N GLY A 169 -2.80 -6.41 -9.78
CA GLY A 169 -2.45 -5.18 -9.08
C GLY A 169 -1.61 -4.25 -9.94
N MET A 170 -0.63 -4.77 -10.68
CA MET A 170 0.18 -3.99 -11.62
C MET A 170 -0.65 -3.39 -12.76
N LEU A 171 -1.64 -4.12 -13.30
CA LEU A 171 -2.60 -3.57 -14.28
C LEU A 171 -3.45 -2.44 -13.68
N VAL A 172 -3.96 -2.65 -12.47
CA VAL A 172 -4.78 -1.66 -11.75
C VAL A 172 -3.97 -0.40 -11.45
N ALA A 173 -2.71 -0.54 -11.01
CA ALA A 173 -1.82 0.58 -10.73
C ALA A 173 -1.56 1.44 -11.99
N ALA A 174 -1.30 0.79 -13.13
CA ALA A 174 -1.13 1.49 -14.40
C ALA A 174 -2.41 2.23 -14.85
N GLU A 175 -3.58 1.64 -14.63
CA GLU A 175 -4.88 2.30 -14.91
C GLU A 175 -5.13 3.49 -13.99
N LEU A 176 -4.88 3.35 -12.69
CA LEU A 176 -4.94 4.44 -11.72
C LEU A 176 -4.01 5.61 -12.09
N ASN A 177 -2.76 5.32 -12.46
CA ASN A 177 -1.79 6.30 -12.93
C ASN A 177 -2.29 7.05 -14.18
N ARG A 178 -3.00 6.34 -15.07
CA ARG A 178 -3.55 6.88 -16.33
C ARG A 178 -4.83 7.70 -16.11
N ALA A 179 -5.72 7.27 -15.23
CA ALA A 179 -6.97 7.96 -14.94
C ALA A 179 -6.70 9.23 -14.11
N GLY A 180 -6.04 9.07 -12.95
CA GLY A 180 -5.85 10.12 -11.95
C GLY A 180 -7.14 10.47 -11.22
N LEU A 181 -7.01 11.03 -10.01
CA LEU A 181 -8.13 11.47 -9.20
C LEU A 181 -8.66 12.83 -9.69
N PRO A 182 -9.97 13.00 -10.00
CA PRO A 182 -10.56 14.31 -10.29
C PRO A 182 -10.20 15.36 -9.24
N TRP A 183 -9.66 16.49 -9.70
CA TRP A 183 -9.11 17.52 -8.82
C TRP A 183 -9.32 18.93 -9.36
N SER A 184 -10.00 19.78 -8.57
CA SER A 184 -10.16 21.20 -8.83
C SER A 184 -9.01 22.00 -8.23
N ALA A 185 -8.11 22.47 -9.11
CA ALA A 185 -6.99 23.32 -8.72
C ALA A 185 -7.45 24.69 -8.17
N ASP A 186 -8.58 25.22 -8.67
CA ASP A 186 -9.15 26.47 -8.19
C ASP A 186 -9.70 26.35 -6.78
N VAL A 187 -10.46 25.28 -6.50
CA VAL A 187 -10.93 25.01 -5.14
C VAL A 187 -9.76 24.77 -4.20
N HIS A 188 -8.72 24.06 -4.64
CA HIS A 188 -7.52 23.87 -3.82
C HIS A 188 -6.85 25.22 -3.48
N ARG A 189 -6.64 26.09 -4.47
CA ARG A 189 -6.08 27.43 -4.24
C ARG A 189 -6.93 28.25 -3.28
N ALA A 190 -8.25 28.20 -3.40
CA ALA A 190 -9.17 28.88 -2.49
C ALA A 190 -9.04 28.36 -1.05
N VAL A 191 -9.02 27.03 -0.86
CA VAL A 191 -8.82 26.43 0.47
C VAL A 191 -7.47 26.85 1.08
N LEU A 192 -6.40 26.86 0.30
CA LEU A 192 -5.09 27.30 0.80
C LEU A 192 -5.10 28.78 1.16
N HIS A 193 -5.73 29.64 0.35
CA HIS A 193 -5.87 31.05 0.65
C HIS A 193 -6.66 31.28 1.95
N ASP A 194 -7.77 30.56 2.16
CA ASP A 194 -8.59 30.68 3.36
C ASP A 194 -7.84 30.23 4.63
N LEU A 195 -7.03 29.16 4.53
CA LEU A 195 -6.32 28.58 5.67
C LEU A 195 -5.00 29.29 5.99
N LEU A 196 -4.24 29.67 4.97
CA LEU A 196 -2.86 30.13 5.10
C LEU A 196 -2.71 31.64 4.83
N GLY A 197 -3.74 32.29 4.29
CA GLY A 197 -3.72 33.70 3.90
C GLY A 197 -2.94 33.95 2.62
N GLU A 198 -2.58 35.22 2.42
CA GLU A 198 -1.83 35.68 1.25
C GLU A 198 -0.44 35.04 1.16
N ARG A 199 -0.02 34.75 -0.07
CA ARG A 199 1.33 34.31 -0.40
C ARG A 199 2.19 35.53 -0.70
N TYR A 200 3.27 35.72 0.06
CA TYR A 200 4.26 36.76 -0.27
C TYR A 200 5.03 36.39 -1.55
N ALA A 201 5.30 37.40 -2.40
CA ALA A 201 6.14 37.22 -3.57
C ALA A 201 7.57 36.80 -3.14
N GLY A 202 8.14 35.77 -3.77
CA GLY A 202 9.54 35.37 -3.53
C GLY A 202 9.77 34.16 -2.61
N GLY A 203 8.74 33.45 -2.15
CA GLY A 203 8.91 32.12 -1.51
C GLY A 203 9.07 32.10 0.02
N GLY A 204 8.39 32.99 0.73
CA GLY A 204 8.32 32.99 2.20
C GLY A 204 7.13 32.20 2.78
N GLU A 205 7.08 32.09 4.12
CA GLU A 205 5.94 31.54 4.84
C GLU A 205 4.65 32.33 4.52
N PRO A 206 3.51 31.66 4.29
CA PRO A 206 2.22 32.32 4.16
C PRO A 206 1.89 33.22 5.35
N ARG A 207 1.12 34.29 5.10
CA ARG A 207 0.79 35.30 6.11
C ARG A 207 0.34 34.72 7.45
N ARG A 208 -0.57 33.73 7.44
CA ARG A 208 -1.11 33.16 8.68
C ARG A 208 -0.06 32.41 9.51
N LEU A 209 0.90 31.76 8.85
CA LEU A 209 2.00 31.07 9.53
C LEU A 209 2.97 32.07 10.17
N ALA A 210 3.27 33.17 9.47
CA ALA A 210 4.09 34.25 10.02
C ALA A 210 3.44 34.88 11.27
N GLU A 211 2.14 35.20 11.19
CA GLU A 211 1.36 35.72 12.34
C GLU A 211 1.41 34.77 13.54
N LEU A 212 1.21 33.47 13.31
CA LEU A 212 1.26 32.47 14.39
C LEU A 212 2.67 32.31 14.97
N ALA A 213 3.71 32.41 14.14
CA ALA A 213 5.09 32.38 14.62
C ALA A 213 5.42 33.60 15.51
N ASP A 214 4.89 34.77 15.17
CA ASP A 214 4.99 35.98 15.99
C ASP A 214 4.20 35.84 17.31
N GLU A 215 2.98 35.29 17.27
CA GLU A 215 2.19 34.98 18.48
C GLU A 215 2.93 34.02 19.42
N VAL A 216 3.54 32.95 18.88
CA VAL A 216 4.36 32.01 19.65
C VAL A 216 5.57 32.71 20.25
N SER A 217 6.27 33.52 19.47
CA SER A 217 7.45 34.27 19.95
C SER A 217 7.08 35.28 21.04
N ALA A 218 5.98 36.00 20.87
CA ALA A 218 5.46 36.94 21.87
C ALA A 218 5.10 36.23 23.18
N ALA A 219 4.46 35.06 23.10
CA ALA A 219 4.09 34.27 24.28
C ALA A 219 5.30 33.74 25.07
N PHE A 220 6.46 33.55 24.43
CA PHE A 220 7.72 33.21 25.11
C PHE A 220 8.59 34.44 25.44
N GLY A 221 8.19 35.65 25.03
CA GLY A 221 8.97 36.88 25.20
C GLY A 221 10.29 36.90 24.42
N ARG A 222 10.47 36.00 23.44
CA ARG A 222 11.68 35.86 22.62
C ARG A 222 11.34 35.26 21.27
N ARG A 223 12.20 35.44 20.28
CA ARG A 223 12.04 34.76 18.99
C ARG A 223 12.12 33.24 19.16
N VAL A 224 11.10 32.53 18.66
CA VAL A 224 11.02 31.06 18.64
C VAL A 224 10.61 30.61 17.24
N ARG A 225 11.31 29.63 16.68
CA ARG A 225 10.98 28.99 15.40
C ARG A 225 10.05 27.78 15.64
N PRO A 226 8.74 27.87 15.35
CA PRO A 226 7.80 26.82 15.73
C PRO A 226 7.87 25.57 14.83
N ASP A 227 8.47 25.71 13.64
CA ASP A 227 8.79 24.62 12.70
C ASP A 227 9.90 23.70 13.23
N LEU A 228 10.75 24.17 14.15
CA LEU A 228 11.85 23.40 14.71
C LEU A 228 11.54 22.85 16.10
N PRO A 229 11.34 21.52 16.24
CA PRO A 229 11.01 20.92 17.54
C PRO A 229 12.00 21.24 18.64
N ALA A 230 13.31 21.28 18.33
CA ALA A 230 14.35 21.56 19.31
C ALA A 230 14.26 22.98 19.88
N ASP A 231 13.88 23.98 19.07
CA ASP A 231 13.77 25.36 19.54
C ASP A 231 12.54 25.55 20.44
N VAL A 232 11.43 24.88 20.10
CA VAL A 232 10.22 24.82 20.93
C VAL A 232 10.50 24.15 22.28
N ILE A 233 11.17 22.99 22.30
CA ILE A 233 11.55 22.30 23.55
C ILE A 233 12.44 23.20 24.41
N LYS A 234 13.41 23.89 23.80
CA LYS A 234 14.27 24.85 24.49
C LYS A 234 13.47 26.03 25.05
N ALA A 235 12.49 26.55 24.32
CA ALA A 235 11.65 27.65 24.77
C ALA A 235 10.80 27.26 25.99
N PHE A 236 10.16 26.09 25.96
CA PHE A 236 9.43 25.57 27.13
C PHE A 236 10.34 25.32 28.33
N ALA A 237 11.52 24.71 28.11
CA ALA A 237 12.47 24.47 29.19
C ALA A 237 12.93 25.76 29.88
N GLN A 238 13.12 26.84 29.11
CA GLN A 238 13.45 28.15 29.65
C GLN A 238 12.28 28.84 30.36
N ALA A 239 11.04 28.55 29.95
CA ALA A 239 9.83 28.93 30.66
C ALA A 239 9.55 28.05 31.91
N GLY A 240 10.46 27.13 32.26
CA GLY A 240 10.34 26.26 33.43
C GLY A 240 9.50 24.99 33.20
N ILE A 241 9.07 24.71 31.97
CA ILE A 241 8.23 23.56 31.61
C ILE A 241 9.09 22.53 30.86
N ARG A 242 9.21 21.31 31.41
CA ARG A 242 9.95 20.24 30.74
C ARG A 242 9.01 19.40 29.87
N ILE A 243 9.29 19.39 28.58
CA ILE A 243 8.65 18.49 27.61
C ILE A 243 9.71 17.63 26.93
N ARG A 244 9.34 16.40 26.57
CA ARG A 244 10.15 15.44 25.82
C ARG A 244 9.91 15.55 24.32
N SER A 245 8.70 15.92 23.91
CA SER A 245 8.33 16.10 22.51
C SER A 245 7.38 17.27 22.31
N THR A 246 7.29 17.73 21.07
CA THR A 246 6.29 18.74 20.66
C THR A 246 5.01 18.10 20.11
N ARG A 247 4.77 16.81 20.37
CA ARG A 247 3.55 16.12 19.91
C ARG A 247 2.34 16.73 20.61
N ARG A 248 1.22 16.81 19.88
CA ARG A 248 -0.01 17.48 20.34
C ARG A 248 -0.42 17.03 21.75
N TRP A 249 -0.50 15.71 21.99
CA TRP A 249 -0.96 15.16 23.27
C TRP A 249 -0.09 15.55 24.48
N GLU A 250 1.19 15.87 24.26
CA GLU A 250 2.09 16.28 25.33
C GLU A 250 1.99 17.77 25.62
N ILE A 251 1.76 18.58 24.58
CA ILE A 251 1.69 20.05 24.70
C ILE A 251 0.28 20.57 24.98
N GLU A 252 -0.77 19.87 24.56
CA GLU A 252 -2.17 20.34 24.63
C GLU A 252 -2.69 20.46 26.07
N SER A 253 -2.15 19.68 27.00
CA SER A 253 -2.48 19.76 28.42
C SER A 253 -1.69 20.82 29.20
N LEU A 254 -0.76 21.53 28.54
CA LEU A 254 0.06 22.54 29.20
C LEU A 254 -0.69 23.87 29.33
N ASP A 255 -0.61 24.46 30.52
CA ASP A 255 -1.11 25.81 30.78
C ASP A 255 -0.05 26.86 30.40
N HIS A 256 0.03 27.19 29.10
CA HIS A 256 0.95 28.21 28.59
C HIS A 256 0.35 28.93 27.36
N PRO A 257 0.46 30.27 27.26
CA PRO A 257 -0.18 31.05 26.19
C PRO A 257 0.30 30.66 24.78
N ALA A 258 1.53 30.16 24.64
CA ALA A 258 2.07 29.70 23.36
C ALA A 258 1.44 28.39 22.83
N VAL A 259 0.73 27.61 23.66
CA VAL A 259 0.25 26.26 23.28
C VAL A 259 -0.75 26.31 22.13
N LYS A 260 -1.79 27.16 22.26
CA LYS A 260 -2.82 27.31 21.23
C LYS A 260 -2.26 27.76 19.87
N PRO A 261 -1.47 28.85 19.77
CA PRO A 261 -0.91 29.26 18.49
C PRO A 261 0.11 28.26 17.95
N LEU A 262 0.89 27.58 18.81
CA LEU A 262 1.82 26.53 18.37
C LEU A 262 1.09 25.32 17.76
N ILE A 263 0.01 24.85 18.37
CA ILE A 263 -0.79 23.73 17.83
C ILE A 263 -1.37 24.11 16.46
N GLU A 264 -1.92 25.31 16.33
CA GLU A 264 -2.47 25.76 15.04
C GLU A 264 -1.37 25.96 13.99
N TYR A 265 -0.22 26.54 14.36
CA TYR A 265 0.94 26.67 13.46
C TYR A 265 1.35 25.30 12.93
N LYS A 266 1.56 24.31 13.81
CA LYS A 266 2.01 22.97 13.39
C LYS A 266 1.01 22.28 12.46
N LYS A 267 -0.28 22.49 12.69
CA LYS A 267 -1.36 21.96 11.85
C LYS A 267 -1.32 22.60 10.45
N LEU A 268 -1.25 23.92 10.37
CA LEU A 268 -1.21 24.66 9.10
C LEU A 268 0.11 24.46 8.35
N TYR A 269 1.24 24.41 9.06
CA TYR A 269 2.56 24.16 8.51
C TYR A 269 2.61 22.81 7.79
N ARG A 270 2.02 21.78 8.39
CA ARG A 270 1.92 20.46 7.72
C ARG A 270 1.09 20.51 6.45
N ILE A 271 -0.02 21.27 6.43
CA ILE A 271 -0.83 21.46 5.21
C ILE A 271 -0.01 22.19 4.15
N TRP A 272 0.68 23.27 4.53
CA TRP A 272 1.49 24.05 3.61
C TRP A 272 2.63 23.24 2.98
N VAL A 273 3.35 22.45 3.77
CA VAL A 273 4.47 21.63 3.28
C VAL A 273 3.99 20.44 2.46
N ALA A 274 2.95 19.74 2.90
CA ALA A 274 2.52 18.48 2.25
C ALA A 274 1.47 18.66 1.15
N HIS A 275 0.71 19.76 1.15
CA HIS A 275 -0.38 20.02 0.21
C HIS A 275 -0.45 21.49 -0.22
N GLY A 276 0.65 22.25 -0.12
CA GLY A 276 0.68 23.65 -0.51
C GLY A 276 0.69 23.87 -2.02
N TRP A 277 1.02 25.10 -2.42
CA TRP A 277 1.03 25.50 -3.82
C TRP A 277 2.05 24.73 -4.67
N SER A 278 3.24 24.40 -4.14
CA SER A 278 4.23 23.58 -4.87
C SER A 278 3.68 22.18 -5.15
N TRP A 279 3.13 21.52 -4.13
CA TRP A 279 2.48 20.23 -4.29
C TRP A 279 1.38 20.27 -5.37
N LEU A 280 0.55 21.32 -5.37
CA LEU A 280 -0.49 21.47 -6.38
C LEU A 280 0.11 21.60 -7.80
N GLN A 281 1.23 22.28 -7.96
CA GLN A 281 1.91 22.42 -9.25
C GLN A 281 2.55 21.11 -9.72
N ASP A 282 3.15 20.35 -8.79
CA ASP A 282 3.90 19.14 -9.10
C ASP A 282 2.99 17.96 -9.45
N TRP A 283 1.84 17.85 -8.77
CA TRP A 283 1.02 16.62 -8.79
C TRP A 283 -0.33 16.77 -9.47
N VAL A 284 -0.79 17.99 -9.75
CA VAL A 284 -2.09 18.23 -10.40
C VAL A 284 -1.92 18.82 -11.79
N ARG A 285 -2.43 18.10 -12.80
CA ARG A 285 -2.44 18.51 -14.21
C ARG A 285 -3.68 17.99 -14.91
N ASP A 286 -4.16 18.74 -15.88
CA ASP A 286 -5.34 18.37 -16.69
C ASP A 286 -6.59 18.03 -15.84
N GLY A 287 -6.81 18.77 -14.75
CA GLY A 287 -7.94 18.53 -13.83
C GLY A 287 -7.85 17.23 -13.04
N ARG A 288 -6.66 16.62 -12.95
CA ARG A 288 -6.41 15.36 -12.26
C ARG A 288 -5.21 15.46 -11.33
N PHE A 289 -5.37 14.96 -10.11
CA PHE A 289 -4.25 14.61 -9.23
C PHE A 289 -3.69 13.25 -9.67
N ARG A 290 -2.39 13.23 -10.00
CA ARG A 290 -1.71 12.07 -10.63
C ARG A 290 -0.50 11.63 -9.80
N PRO A 291 -0.73 10.98 -8.64
CA PRO A 291 0.35 10.28 -7.96
C PRO A 291 0.79 9.08 -8.80
N GLU A 292 1.97 8.56 -8.51
CA GLU A 292 2.41 7.27 -9.05
C GLU A 292 2.12 6.17 -8.03
N PHE A 293 1.22 5.26 -8.40
CA PHE A 293 0.92 4.04 -7.66
C PHE A 293 1.93 2.95 -8.04
N LEU A 294 2.62 2.43 -7.04
CA LEU A 294 3.54 1.30 -7.15
C LEU A 294 2.93 0.10 -6.42
N ALA A 295 2.31 -0.78 -7.20
CA ALA A 295 2.03 -2.13 -6.75
C ALA A 295 3.36 -2.82 -6.42
N HIS A 296 3.38 -3.66 -5.37
CA HIS A 296 4.63 -4.23 -4.83
C HIS A 296 5.60 -3.24 -4.16
N GLY A 297 5.10 -2.13 -3.61
CA GLY A 297 5.95 -1.09 -3.00
C GLY A 297 6.50 -1.43 -1.61
N THR A 298 5.82 -2.27 -0.81
CA THR A 298 6.31 -2.71 0.50
C THR A 298 6.45 -4.22 0.60
N VAL A 299 7.25 -4.64 1.57
CA VAL A 299 7.45 -6.06 1.93
C VAL A 299 6.16 -6.77 2.33
N THR A 300 5.18 -6.05 2.90
CA THR A 300 3.86 -6.58 3.25
C THR A 300 2.93 -6.70 2.04
N GLY A 301 3.34 -6.28 0.85
CA GLY A 301 2.47 -6.19 -0.33
C GLY A 301 1.56 -4.97 -0.34
N ARG A 302 1.69 -4.05 0.63
CA ARG A 302 0.99 -2.77 0.57
C ARG A 302 1.56 -1.94 -0.57
N TRP A 303 0.69 -1.17 -1.20
CA TRP A 303 1.09 -0.27 -2.25
C TRP A 303 1.80 0.94 -1.66
N VAL A 304 2.81 1.41 -2.39
CA VAL A 304 3.48 2.68 -2.10
C VAL A 304 3.06 3.66 -3.17
N THR A 305 3.00 4.93 -2.81
CA THR A 305 2.85 6.00 -3.78
C THR A 305 4.02 6.94 -3.74
N ASN A 306 4.55 7.23 -4.92
CA ASN A 306 5.48 8.33 -5.12
C ASN A 306 4.64 9.61 -5.40
N GLY A 307 4.92 10.68 -4.65
CA GLY A 307 3.90 11.71 -4.40
C GLY A 307 4.18 12.67 -3.23
N GLY A 308 4.87 12.20 -2.19
CA GLY A 308 5.00 12.91 -0.91
C GLY A 308 3.65 13.05 -0.20
N GLY A 309 3.33 12.21 0.80
CA GLY A 309 2.09 12.31 1.58
C GLY A 309 0.77 12.31 0.77
N ALA A 310 0.83 12.08 -0.54
CA ALA A 310 -0.14 12.58 -1.50
C ALA A 310 -1.50 11.87 -1.42
N LEU A 311 -1.52 10.64 -0.88
CA LEU A 311 -2.76 9.93 -0.59
C LEU A 311 -3.35 10.25 0.79
N GLN A 312 -2.58 10.77 1.75
CA GLN A 312 -3.11 11.19 3.06
C GLN A 312 -3.80 12.55 2.96
N ILE A 313 -4.78 12.67 2.06
CA ILE A 313 -5.48 13.92 1.75
C ILE A 313 -6.26 14.38 3.00
N PRO A 314 -5.85 15.49 3.65
CA PRO A 314 -6.51 15.99 4.85
C PRO A 314 -7.95 16.38 4.53
N LYS A 315 -8.89 16.20 5.49
CA LYS A 315 -10.32 16.49 5.28
C LYS A 315 -10.59 17.87 4.66
N VAL A 316 -9.82 18.89 5.07
CA VAL A 316 -9.95 20.25 4.51
C VAL A 316 -9.55 20.35 3.04
N ILE A 317 -8.56 19.57 2.60
CA ILE A 317 -8.08 19.52 1.21
C ILE A 317 -8.98 18.62 0.34
N ARG A 318 -9.68 17.63 0.91
CA ARG A 318 -10.63 16.77 0.19
C ARG A 318 -11.72 17.56 -0.55
N ARG A 319 -11.98 18.81 -0.16
CA ARG A 319 -12.85 19.76 -0.87
C ARG A 319 -12.43 19.99 -2.33
N ALA A 320 -11.15 19.84 -2.64
CA ALA A 320 -10.61 19.98 -3.99
C ALA A 320 -10.82 18.73 -4.85
N VAL A 321 -11.20 17.60 -4.26
CA VAL A 321 -11.53 16.38 -5.00
C VAL A 321 -13.01 16.44 -5.36
N VAL A 322 -13.28 16.77 -6.62
CA VAL A 322 -14.62 17.05 -7.13
C VAL A 322 -14.83 16.22 -8.39
N ALA A 323 -15.95 15.49 -8.46
CA ALA A 323 -16.35 14.74 -9.64
C ALA A 323 -16.54 15.65 -10.86
N ASP A 324 -16.30 15.09 -12.05
CA ASP A 324 -16.66 15.77 -13.30
C ASP A 324 -18.18 16.05 -13.38
N PRO A 325 -18.61 17.05 -14.17
CA PRO A 325 -20.04 17.34 -14.34
C PRO A 325 -20.84 16.12 -14.85
N GLY A 326 -21.92 15.77 -14.14
CA GLY A 326 -22.74 14.58 -14.44
C GLY A 326 -22.17 13.26 -13.91
N TRP A 327 -21.07 13.32 -13.15
CA TRP A 327 -20.40 12.17 -12.56
C TRP A 327 -20.50 12.21 -11.02
N ARG A 328 -20.14 11.09 -10.39
CA ARG A 328 -20.08 10.88 -8.95
C ARG A 328 -18.79 10.16 -8.56
N LEU A 329 -18.35 10.40 -7.33
CA LEU A 329 -17.34 9.62 -6.65
C LEU A 329 -18.05 8.59 -5.77
N VAL A 330 -17.84 7.31 -6.07
CA VAL A 330 -18.23 6.21 -5.18
C VAL A 330 -17.02 5.89 -4.31
N VAL A 331 -17.07 6.34 -3.06
CA VAL A 331 -16.01 6.16 -2.07
C VAL A 331 -16.37 4.96 -1.20
N ALA A 332 -15.49 3.97 -1.10
CA ALA A 332 -15.71 2.78 -0.30
C ALA A 332 -14.51 2.49 0.60
N ASP A 333 -14.79 2.25 1.88
CA ASP A 333 -13.79 1.94 2.91
C ASP A 333 -14.15 0.61 3.56
N ALA A 334 -13.18 -0.31 3.65
CA ALA A 334 -13.44 -1.63 4.20
C ALA A 334 -13.42 -1.63 5.74
N ASP A 335 -14.54 -2.00 6.36
CA ASP A 335 -14.73 -1.81 7.79
C ASP A 335 -13.92 -2.82 8.62
N GLN A 336 -12.95 -2.31 9.40
CA GLN A 336 -12.13 -3.11 10.33
C GLN A 336 -11.47 -4.33 9.65
N MET A 337 -10.85 -4.09 8.50
CA MET A 337 -10.28 -5.13 7.63
C MET A 337 -9.33 -6.08 8.38
N GLU A 338 -8.31 -5.56 9.06
CA GLU A 338 -7.27 -6.40 9.67
C GLU A 338 -7.79 -7.38 10.75
N PRO A 339 -8.64 -6.96 11.72
CA PRO A 339 -9.29 -7.92 12.63
C PRO A 339 -10.12 -9.00 11.94
N ARG A 340 -10.81 -8.67 10.84
CA ARG A 340 -11.62 -9.64 10.07
C ARG A 340 -10.72 -10.62 9.33
N VAL A 341 -9.62 -10.15 8.77
CA VAL A 341 -8.57 -11.00 8.18
C VAL A 341 -7.99 -11.94 9.24
N LEU A 342 -7.67 -11.44 10.45
CA LEU A 342 -7.20 -12.29 11.55
C LEU A 342 -8.24 -13.38 11.88
N ALA A 343 -9.54 -13.04 11.91
CA ALA A 343 -10.61 -14.03 12.11
C ALA A 343 -10.58 -15.13 11.05
N ALA A 344 -10.41 -14.75 9.78
CA ALA A 344 -10.40 -15.68 8.65
C ALA A 344 -9.15 -16.59 8.62
N ILE A 345 -7.95 -16.03 8.83
CA ILE A 345 -6.69 -16.80 8.72
C ILE A 345 -6.43 -17.69 9.94
N SER A 346 -6.83 -17.25 11.14
CA SER A 346 -6.67 -18.04 12.37
C SER A 346 -7.71 -19.16 12.51
N ARG A 347 -8.84 -19.01 11.81
CA ARG A 347 -10.02 -19.88 11.92
C ARG A 347 -10.50 -20.06 13.36
N ASP A 348 -10.38 -19.01 14.18
CA ASP A 348 -10.89 -19.02 15.54
C ASP A 348 -12.43 -18.94 15.54
N PRO A 349 -13.15 -19.96 16.05
CA PRO A 349 -14.61 -19.99 15.97
C PRO A 349 -15.27 -18.79 16.64
N GLY A 350 -14.72 -18.32 17.76
CA GLY A 350 -15.28 -17.19 18.51
C GLY A 350 -15.08 -15.88 17.76
N LEU A 351 -13.90 -15.67 17.18
CA LEU A 351 -13.62 -14.44 16.44
C LEU A 351 -14.35 -14.42 15.09
N MET A 352 -14.45 -15.57 14.42
CA MET A 352 -15.23 -15.73 13.18
C MET A 352 -16.72 -15.49 13.40
N GLU A 353 -17.30 -15.99 14.49
CA GLU A 353 -18.69 -15.72 14.86
C GLU A 353 -18.94 -14.22 15.05
N VAL A 354 -18.04 -13.55 15.77
CA VAL A 354 -18.12 -12.10 16.02
C VAL A 354 -17.97 -11.30 14.71
N ALA A 355 -16.99 -11.66 13.88
CA ALA A 355 -16.74 -11.03 12.58
C ALA A 355 -17.81 -11.38 11.52
N GLY A 356 -18.63 -12.41 11.74
CA GLY A 356 -19.74 -12.76 10.87
C GLY A 356 -21.02 -11.94 11.08
N ARG A 357 -21.09 -11.12 12.13
CA ARG A 357 -22.27 -10.30 12.45
C ARG A 357 -22.35 -9.06 11.56
N GLU A 358 -23.55 -8.47 11.49
CA GLU A 358 -23.81 -7.17 10.86
C GLU A 358 -23.39 -5.97 11.73
N THR A 359 -23.22 -6.20 13.03
CA THR A 359 -22.82 -5.19 14.01
C THR A 359 -21.33 -4.87 13.93
N ASP A 360 -20.95 -3.69 14.44
CA ASP A 360 -19.55 -3.28 14.57
C ASP A 360 -18.72 -4.36 15.28
N LEU A 361 -17.56 -4.69 14.70
CA LEU A 361 -16.73 -5.79 15.19
C LEU A 361 -16.22 -5.51 16.60
N TYR A 362 -15.77 -4.29 16.88
CA TYR A 362 -15.22 -3.94 18.19
C TYR A 362 -16.30 -3.94 19.27
N GLN A 363 -17.51 -3.47 18.96
CA GLN A 363 -18.65 -3.55 19.85
C GLN A 363 -18.98 -5.01 20.16
N SER A 364 -19.02 -5.85 19.13
CA SER A 364 -19.34 -7.27 19.27
C SER A 364 -18.26 -8.05 20.06
N VAL A 365 -16.98 -7.68 19.91
CA VAL A 365 -15.89 -8.17 20.77
C VAL A 365 -16.07 -7.66 22.19
N SER A 366 -16.45 -6.40 22.35
CA SER A 366 -16.60 -5.76 23.64
C SER A 366 -17.70 -6.38 24.50
N ASP A 367 -18.89 -6.61 23.92
CA ASP A 367 -20.02 -7.26 24.59
C ASP A 367 -19.64 -8.66 25.10
N ARG A 368 -18.66 -9.29 24.43
CA ARG A 368 -18.21 -10.66 24.69
C ARG A 368 -17.02 -10.77 25.64
N ALA A 369 -16.18 -9.73 25.75
CA ALA A 369 -14.88 -9.81 26.44
C ALA A 369 -14.51 -8.59 27.30
N PHE A 370 -15.16 -7.44 27.13
CA PHE A 370 -14.78 -6.16 27.75
C PHE A 370 -15.98 -5.40 28.33
N SER A 371 -17.03 -6.12 28.75
CA SER A 371 -18.19 -5.55 29.44
C SER A 371 -18.88 -4.38 28.70
N GLY A 372 -18.79 -4.35 27.37
CA GLY A 372 -19.40 -3.30 26.53
C GLY A 372 -18.54 -2.05 26.29
N ASP A 373 -17.32 -1.95 26.86
CA ASP A 373 -16.36 -0.90 26.49
C ASP A 373 -15.73 -1.15 25.10
N ARG A 374 -16.27 -0.50 24.07
CA ARG A 374 -15.78 -0.61 22.69
C ARG A 374 -14.37 -0.08 22.52
N ALA A 375 -13.98 0.97 23.24
CA ALA A 375 -12.67 1.58 23.11
C ALA A 375 -11.58 0.63 23.64
N GLN A 376 -11.84 0.01 24.80
CA GLN A 376 -10.97 -1.02 25.36
C GLN A 376 -10.86 -2.24 24.45
N ALA A 377 -11.98 -2.73 23.89
CA ALA A 377 -11.98 -3.85 22.96
C ALA A 377 -11.17 -3.56 21.69
N LYS A 378 -11.29 -2.35 21.13
CA LYS A 378 -10.49 -1.89 19.99
C LYS A 378 -9.01 -1.90 20.34
N LEU A 379 -8.61 -1.28 21.45
CA LEU A 379 -7.20 -1.26 21.89
C LEU A 379 -6.66 -2.67 22.11
N ALA A 380 -7.45 -3.57 22.70
CA ALA A 380 -7.06 -4.94 22.92
C ALA A 380 -6.80 -5.70 21.61
N VAL A 381 -7.75 -5.64 20.67
CA VAL A 381 -7.63 -6.34 19.37
C VAL A 381 -6.47 -5.78 18.56
N LEU A 382 -6.33 -4.45 18.50
CA LEU A 382 -5.20 -3.82 17.82
C LEU A 382 -3.88 -4.16 18.53
N GLY A 383 -3.84 -4.20 19.86
CA GLY A 383 -2.66 -4.63 20.62
C GLY A 383 -2.27 -6.08 20.33
N ALA A 384 -3.24 -6.98 20.17
CA ALA A 384 -2.99 -8.38 19.82
C ALA A 384 -2.49 -8.54 18.36
N VAL A 385 -3.02 -7.75 17.43
CA VAL A 385 -2.57 -7.72 16.01
C VAL A 385 -1.19 -7.10 15.90
N TYR A 386 -0.94 -5.99 16.59
CA TYR A 386 0.27 -5.17 16.43
C TYR A 386 1.40 -5.46 17.42
N GLY A 387 1.17 -6.33 18.40
CA GLY A 387 2.17 -6.71 19.40
C GLY A 387 2.50 -5.60 20.40
N GLN A 388 1.59 -4.65 20.64
CA GLN A 388 1.75 -3.66 21.71
C GLN A 388 1.44 -4.31 23.07
N THR A 389 2.45 -4.41 23.94
CA THR A 389 2.36 -5.10 25.25
C THR A 389 2.48 -4.17 26.46
N SER A 390 2.39 -2.84 26.28
CA SER A 390 2.59 -1.86 27.35
C SER A 390 1.29 -1.60 28.16
N GLY A 391 1.41 -1.35 29.46
CA GLY A 391 0.29 -0.96 30.34
C GLY A 391 -0.80 -2.03 30.50
N ASP A 392 -2.07 -1.64 30.40
CA ASP A 392 -3.23 -2.56 30.46
C ASP A 392 -3.29 -3.57 29.28
N GLY A 393 -2.37 -3.48 28.31
CA GLY A 393 -2.24 -4.41 27.18
C GLY A 393 -2.08 -5.87 27.59
N LEU A 394 -1.38 -6.16 28.70
CA LEU A 394 -1.21 -7.54 29.19
C LEU A 394 -2.52 -8.16 29.69
N LYS A 395 -3.34 -7.39 30.42
CA LYS A 395 -4.66 -7.85 30.90
C LYS A 395 -5.61 -8.06 29.74
N ASN A 396 -5.62 -7.13 28.79
CA ASN A 396 -6.41 -7.19 27.57
C ASN A 396 -6.03 -8.40 26.70
N LEU A 397 -4.73 -8.68 26.57
CA LEU A 397 -4.24 -9.86 25.85
C LEU A 397 -4.63 -11.17 26.54
N ALA A 398 -4.59 -11.24 27.87
CA ALA A 398 -5.04 -12.42 28.61
C ALA A 398 -6.54 -12.69 28.40
N ALA A 399 -7.37 -11.65 28.39
CA ALA A 399 -8.80 -11.76 28.08
C ALA A 399 -9.04 -12.26 26.64
N LEU A 400 -8.31 -11.73 25.66
CA LEU A 400 -8.36 -12.18 24.27
C LEU A 400 -7.88 -13.63 24.13
N ARG A 401 -6.78 -14.02 24.78
CA ARG A 401 -6.25 -15.40 24.71
C ARG A 401 -7.25 -16.41 25.27
N ARG A 402 -8.01 -16.05 26.32
CA ARG A 402 -9.08 -16.89 26.85
C ARG A 402 -10.26 -17.00 25.88
N ARG A 403 -10.61 -15.92 25.17
CA ARG A 403 -11.84 -15.87 24.35
C ARG A 403 -11.65 -16.29 22.90
N PHE A 404 -10.47 -16.02 22.34
CA PHE A 404 -10.06 -16.27 20.96
C PHE A 404 -8.68 -16.94 20.92
N PRO A 405 -8.53 -18.14 21.53
CA PRO A 405 -7.23 -18.77 21.72
C PRO A 405 -6.51 -19.07 20.40
N ARG A 406 -7.22 -19.44 19.33
CA ARG A 406 -6.59 -19.76 18.03
C ARG A 406 -6.11 -18.50 17.33
N ALA A 407 -6.84 -17.39 17.47
CA ALA A 407 -6.42 -16.09 16.93
C ALA A 407 -5.14 -15.61 17.58
N VAL A 408 -5.05 -15.65 18.91
CA VAL A 408 -3.84 -15.25 19.64
C VAL A 408 -2.69 -16.21 19.38
N ALA A 409 -2.93 -17.53 19.35
CA ALA A 409 -1.90 -18.51 19.03
C ALA A 409 -1.31 -18.29 17.62
N TYR A 410 -2.15 -17.98 16.63
CA TYR A 410 -1.70 -17.74 15.25
C TYR A 410 -0.67 -16.60 15.16
N VAL A 411 -0.96 -15.46 15.80
CA VAL A 411 -0.07 -14.29 15.79
C VAL A 411 1.15 -14.47 16.71
N ASP A 412 1.00 -15.23 17.80
CA ASP A 412 2.13 -15.61 18.68
C ASP A 412 3.10 -16.57 17.98
N ASP A 413 2.59 -17.53 17.21
CA ASP A 413 3.41 -18.47 16.43
C ASP A 413 4.18 -17.77 15.31
N ALA A 414 3.57 -16.77 14.65
CA ALA A 414 4.25 -15.91 13.68
C ALA A 414 5.37 -15.08 14.35
N ALA A 415 5.11 -14.52 15.52
CA ALA A 415 6.12 -13.79 16.29
C ALA A 415 7.29 -14.68 16.67
N ARG A 416 7.01 -15.88 17.22
CA ARG A 416 8.04 -16.87 17.59
C ARG A 416 8.84 -17.31 16.36
N ALA A 417 8.19 -17.55 15.23
CA ALA A 417 8.87 -17.89 13.97
C ALA A 417 9.81 -16.76 13.52
N GLY A 418 9.37 -15.50 13.60
CA GLY A 418 10.21 -14.35 13.32
C GLY A 418 11.42 -14.24 14.24
N GLU A 419 11.22 -14.41 15.55
CA GLU A 419 12.27 -14.41 16.57
C GLU A 419 13.31 -15.51 16.34
N GLU A 420 12.87 -16.69 15.90
CA GLU A 420 13.71 -17.84 15.55
C GLU A 420 14.37 -17.72 14.16
N GLY A 421 14.08 -16.65 13.41
CA GLY A 421 14.59 -16.45 12.05
C GLY A 421 13.99 -17.38 10.99
N ARG A 422 12.88 -18.07 11.31
CA ARG A 422 12.15 -18.90 10.35
C ARG A 422 11.39 -18.04 9.35
N LEU A 423 11.13 -18.59 8.18
CA LEU A 423 10.27 -17.94 7.18
C LEU A 423 8.84 -17.85 7.72
N VAL A 424 8.27 -16.66 7.60
CA VAL A 424 6.88 -16.35 7.97
C VAL A 424 6.14 -15.97 6.70
N ARG A 425 4.93 -16.50 6.50
CA ARG A 425 4.18 -16.31 5.27
C ARG A 425 2.77 -15.80 5.52
N THR A 426 2.22 -15.02 4.59
CA THR A 426 0.80 -14.68 4.56
C THR A 426 -0.03 -15.91 4.20
N TRP A 427 -1.36 -15.78 4.28
CA TRP A 427 -2.28 -16.85 3.93
C TRP A 427 -2.11 -17.36 2.49
N LEU A 428 -1.84 -16.47 1.53
CA LEU A 428 -1.61 -16.84 0.12
C LEU A 428 -0.16 -17.21 -0.20
N GLY A 429 0.77 -17.00 0.73
CA GLY A 429 2.14 -17.51 0.61
C GLY A 429 3.23 -16.45 0.41
N ARG A 430 2.91 -15.15 0.51
CA ARG A 430 3.92 -14.08 0.48
C ARG A 430 4.85 -14.23 1.67
N THR A 431 6.16 -14.18 1.43
CA THR A 431 7.16 -14.38 2.48
C THR A 431 7.61 -13.06 3.11
N CYS A 432 7.66 -13.06 4.43
CA CYS A 432 8.26 -12.02 5.26
C CYS A 432 9.78 -12.00 5.02
N PRO A 433 10.38 -10.85 4.63
CA PRO A 433 11.82 -10.74 4.43
C PRO A 433 12.59 -11.19 5.67
N PRO A 434 13.75 -11.86 5.55
CA PRO A 434 14.58 -12.18 6.71
C PRO A 434 15.05 -10.90 7.42
N ALA A 435 15.48 -11.01 8.68
CA ALA A 435 16.10 -9.87 9.37
C ALA A 435 17.34 -9.44 8.56
N ALA A 436 17.43 -8.15 8.23
CA ALA A 436 18.58 -7.61 7.51
C ALA A 436 19.85 -8.02 8.28
N ARG A 437 20.76 -8.74 7.63
CA ARG A 437 22.12 -8.89 8.15
C ARG A 437 22.70 -7.48 8.10
N THR A 438 23.05 -6.92 9.25
CA THR A 438 23.81 -5.68 9.34
C THR A 438 25.05 -5.80 8.46
N GLY A 439 24.99 -5.29 7.24
CA GLY A 439 26.02 -5.44 6.21
C GLY A 439 25.47 -5.24 4.81
N ASP A 440 25.80 -4.06 4.26
CA ASP A 440 25.54 -3.51 2.92
C ASP A 440 24.11 -3.07 2.56
N ASP A 441 24.04 -1.78 2.22
CA ASP A 441 22.95 -1.00 1.64
C ASP A 441 21.73 -0.75 2.52
N GLY A 442 21.86 0.28 3.36
CA GLY A 442 20.82 0.88 4.20
C GLY A 442 19.67 1.48 3.40
N THR A 443 18.82 0.62 2.86
CA THR A 443 17.42 0.95 2.62
C THR A 443 16.73 0.97 3.97
N GLU A 444 16.56 2.17 4.52
CA GLU A 444 15.72 2.42 5.69
C GLU A 444 14.41 1.65 5.53
N GLU A 445 14.09 0.84 6.54
CA GLU A 445 12.92 -0.03 6.61
C GLU A 445 11.65 0.85 6.61
N ALA A 446 11.24 1.30 5.42
CA ALA A 446 10.13 2.20 5.21
C ALA A 446 8.82 1.49 5.54
N GLY A 447 8.33 1.69 6.76
CA GLY A 447 7.02 1.19 7.16
C GLY A 447 6.77 1.05 8.66
N ILE A 448 7.78 1.16 9.53
CA ILE A 448 7.57 1.14 10.97
C ILE A 448 7.59 2.59 11.49
N PRO A 449 6.47 3.15 11.99
CA PRO A 449 6.60 4.23 12.95
C PRO A 449 7.24 3.60 14.19
N VAL A 450 8.56 3.78 14.33
CA VAL A 450 9.25 3.50 15.59
C VAL A 450 8.64 4.48 16.60
N THR A 451 7.65 4.04 17.36
CA THR A 451 7.24 4.76 18.54
C THR A 451 8.42 4.69 19.48
N ALA A 452 9.14 5.81 19.59
CA ALA A 452 10.24 6.05 20.52
C ALA A 452 9.72 5.97 21.98
N GLU A 453 9.36 4.76 22.42
CA GLU A 453 8.88 4.49 23.77
C GLU A 453 9.83 3.59 24.58
N ASP A 454 10.90 3.02 23.99
CA ASP A 454 11.81 2.13 24.71
C ASP A 454 13.29 2.56 24.72
N ASP A 455 13.62 3.82 24.39
CA ASP A 455 14.95 4.38 24.69
C ASP A 455 14.98 4.87 26.16
N THR A 456 14.91 3.93 27.09
CA THR A 456 15.33 4.16 28.48
C THR A 456 16.64 3.43 28.76
N ASP A 457 17.68 3.74 28.00
CA ASP A 457 19.05 3.40 28.38
C ASP A 457 19.61 4.50 29.28
N GLY A 458 19.37 4.35 30.59
CA GLY A 458 20.18 5.03 31.61
C GLY A 458 21.54 4.32 31.71
N PRO A 459 22.66 5.05 31.85
CA PRO A 459 23.97 4.43 31.94
C PRO A 459 24.12 3.75 33.31
N GLY A 460 24.11 2.42 33.35
CA GLY A 460 24.59 1.66 34.51
C GLY A 460 23.70 0.53 35.04
N GLN A 461 22.92 -0.18 34.22
CA GLN A 461 22.24 -1.40 34.68
C GLN A 461 23.01 -2.68 34.30
N GLU A 462 23.35 -3.42 35.36
CA GLU A 462 24.06 -4.69 35.41
C GLU A 462 23.34 -5.76 34.58
N TRP A 463 24.08 -6.48 33.74
CA TRP A 463 23.57 -7.53 32.85
C TRP A 463 22.97 -8.69 33.64
N VAL A 464 21.65 -8.88 33.53
CA VAL A 464 20.95 -10.08 34.05
C VAL A 464 20.67 -11.04 32.89
N PRO A 465 20.98 -12.34 33.00
CA PRO A 465 20.74 -13.29 31.91
C PRO A 465 19.26 -13.67 31.81
N GLY A 466 18.62 -13.42 30.65
CA GLY A 466 17.30 -13.97 30.34
C GLY A 466 16.59 -13.40 29.09
N HIS A 467 16.44 -14.25 28.06
CA HIS A 467 15.43 -14.22 26.98
C HIS A 467 15.48 -13.11 25.91
N ALA A 468 15.97 -13.50 24.71
CA ALA A 468 15.89 -12.85 23.39
C ALA A 468 16.42 -11.40 23.29
N SER A 469 17.35 -11.15 22.36
CA SER A 469 17.87 -9.80 22.08
C SER A 469 16.75 -8.83 21.66
N THR A 470 16.93 -7.53 21.90
CA THR A 470 15.99 -6.47 21.47
C THR A 470 15.64 -6.58 19.98
N ASN A 471 16.61 -6.96 19.15
CA ASN A 471 16.42 -7.20 17.72
C ASN A 471 15.51 -8.41 17.43
N ALA A 472 15.65 -9.50 18.19
CA ALA A 472 14.78 -10.66 18.05
C ALA A 472 13.33 -10.31 18.42
N ARG A 473 13.09 -9.58 19.51
CA ARG A 473 11.72 -9.16 19.90
C ARG A 473 11.11 -8.18 18.90
N ALA A 474 11.89 -7.23 18.38
CA ALA A 474 11.44 -6.34 17.31
C ALA A 474 11.03 -7.14 16.07
N ARG A 475 11.82 -8.16 15.71
CA ARG A 475 11.53 -9.09 14.61
C ARG A 475 10.26 -9.91 14.85
N GLY A 476 10.03 -10.37 16.07
CA GLY A 476 8.78 -11.06 16.45
C GLY A 476 7.56 -10.16 16.27
N ARG A 477 7.62 -8.91 16.71
CA ARG A 477 6.53 -7.93 16.47
C ARG A 477 6.31 -7.67 14.99
N PHE A 478 7.37 -7.53 14.20
CA PHE A 478 7.25 -7.35 12.76
C PHE A 478 6.56 -8.55 12.09
N ALA A 479 7.00 -9.77 12.37
CA ALA A 479 6.43 -10.99 11.82
C ALA A 479 4.95 -11.20 12.21
N ARG A 480 4.60 -10.84 13.45
CA ARG A 480 3.21 -10.80 13.94
C ARG A 480 2.32 -9.92 13.07
N ASN A 481 2.78 -8.68 12.81
CA ASN A 481 2.02 -7.70 12.05
C ASN A 481 1.93 -8.12 10.58
N PHE A 482 3.03 -8.66 10.06
CA PHE A 482 3.17 -9.11 8.68
C PHE A 482 2.10 -10.12 8.28
N VAL A 483 1.84 -11.15 9.09
CA VAL A 483 0.88 -12.21 8.69
C VAL A 483 -0.55 -11.69 8.55
N VAL A 484 -0.94 -10.68 9.33
CA VAL A 484 -2.26 -10.07 9.24
C VAL A 484 -2.30 -9.03 8.11
N GLN A 485 -1.37 -8.07 8.12
CA GLN A 485 -1.35 -6.98 7.15
C GLN A 485 -1.08 -7.46 5.73
N GLY A 486 -0.18 -8.43 5.57
CA GLY A 486 0.12 -9.02 4.27
C GLY A 486 -1.03 -9.86 3.74
N SER A 487 -1.70 -10.64 4.60
CA SER A 487 -2.92 -11.36 4.17
C SER A 487 -4.07 -10.41 3.82
N ALA A 488 -4.13 -9.23 4.45
CA ALA A 488 -5.08 -8.18 4.09
C ALA A 488 -4.72 -7.56 2.72
N ALA A 489 -3.44 -7.26 2.47
CA ALA A 489 -2.98 -6.75 1.18
C ALA A 489 -3.26 -7.75 0.04
N ASP A 490 -2.99 -9.04 0.28
CA ASP A 490 -3.28 -10.13 -0.66
C ASP A 490 -4.79 -10.21 -1.00
N TRP A 491 -5.67 -10.07 0.01
CA TRP A 491 -7.11 -9.97 -0.22
C TRP A 491 -7.50 -8.72 -1.00
N THR A 492 -6.89 -7.57 -0.69
CA THR A 492 -7.18 -6.31 -1.38
C THR A 492 -6.81 -6.36 -2.86
N LEU A 493 -5.71 -7.03 -3.22
CA LEU A 493 -5.36 -7.24 -4.65
C LEU A 493 -6.46 -8.00 -5.40
N LEU A 494 -7.05 -9.02 -4.77
CA LEU A 494 -8.16 -9.78 -5.34
C LEU A 494 -9.45 -8.96 -5.42
N LEU A 495 -9.72 -8.09 -4.44
CA LEU A 495 -10.80 -7.11 -4.49
C LEU A 495 -10.62 -6.18 -5.69
N LEU A 496 -9.43 -5.59 -5.85
CA LEU A 496 -9.14 -4.66 -6.95
C LEU A 496 -9.26 -5.36 -8.31
N ALA A 497 -8.74 -6.58 -8.44
CA ALA A 497 -8.86 -7.38 -9.65
C ALA A 497 -10.32 -7.71 -10.00
N ALA A 498 -11.13 -8.07 -9.00
CA ALA A 498 -12.55 -8.36 -9.18
C ALA A 498 -13.34 -7.10 -9.55
N LEU A 499 -13.09 -5.98 -8.87
CA LEU A 499 -13.74 -4.70 -9.14
C LEU A 499 -13.40 -4.21 -10.55
N ARG A 500 -12.11 -4.24 -10.92
CA ARG A 500 -11.64 -3.90 -12.27
C ARG A 500 -12.36 -4.68 -13.36
N ARG A 501 -12.57 -5.99 -13.16
CA ARG A 501 -13.30 -6.84 -14.11
C ARG A 501 -14.79 -6.53 -14.15
N THR A 502 -15.40 -6.23 -13.00
CA THR A 502 -16.84 -5.96 -12.91
C THR A 502 -17.19 -4.60 -13.54
N CYS A 503 -16.27 -3.64 -13.48
CA CYS A 503 -16.42 -2.33 -14.13
C CYS A 503 -15.87 -2.29 -15.57
N ALA A 504 -15.54 -3.42 -16.19
CA ALA A 504 -14.86 -3.43 -17.49
C ALA A 504 -15.71 -2.83 -18.63
N ASP A 505 -17.02 -3.04 -18.59
CA ASP A 505 -17.99 -2.56 -19.59
C ASP A 505 -18.68 -1.25 -19.19
N LEU A 506 -18.26 -0.64 -18.07
CA LEU A 506 -18.78 0.62 -17.57
C LEU A 506 -17.88 1.79 -18.02
N ALA A 507 -18.44 3.00 -18.03
CA ALA A 507 -17.63 4.22 -18.14
C ALA A 507 -16.87 4.52 -16.84
N ALA A 508 -17.25 3.90 -15.72
CA ALA A 508 -16.61 3.99 -14.43
C ALA A 508 -15.09 3.69 -14.45
N GLU A 509 -14.31 4.59 -13.83
CA GLU A 509 -12.87 4.46 -13.67
C GLU A 509 -12.49 4.33 -12.19
N LEU A 510 -11.63 3.38 -11.85
CA LEU A 510 -10.97 3.38 -10.54
C LEU A 510 -9.93 4.51 -10.55
N VAL A 511 -10.05 5.46 -9.62
CA VAL A 511 -9.24 6.70 -9.61
C VAL A 511 -8.39 6.88 -8.36
N PHE A 512 -8.65 6.13 -7.30
CA PHE A 512 -7.87 6.19 -6.06
C PHE A 512 -7.88 4.86 -5.33
N PHE A 513 -6.75 4.58 -4.68
CA PHE A 513 -6.60 3.47 -3.77
C PHE A 513 -5.66 3.84 -2.62
N GLN A 514 -6.08 3.59 -1.38
CA GLN A 514 -5.22 3.71 -0.21
C GLN A 514 -5.57 2.64 0.82
N HIS A 515 -4.72 1.59 0.89
CA HIS A 515 -4.83 0.46 1.82
C HIS A 515 -6.15 -0.32 1.70
N ASP A 516 -7.21 0.18 2.31
CA ASP A 516 -8.56 -0.39 2.38
C ASP A 516 -9.65 0.55 1.85
N GLU A 517 -9.26 1.74 1.36
CA GLU A 517 -10.15 2.69 0.70
C GLU A 517 -9.96 2.67 -0.83
N VAL A 518 -11.07 2.61 -1.57
CA VAL A 518 -11.13 2.74 -3.03
C VAL A 518 -12.07 3.87 -3.42
N ILE A 519 -11.74 4.61 -4.47
CA ILE A 519 -12.64 5.59 -5.08
C ILE A 519 -12.80 5.26 -6.56
N VAL A 520 -14.05 5.11 -6.97
CA VAL A 520 -14.46 4.96 -8.37
C VAL A 520 -15.14 6.25 -8.82
N HIS A 521 -14.70 6.83 -9.93
CA HIS A 521 -15.32 7.97 -10.57
C HIS A 521 -16.16 7.47 -11.74
N CYS A 522 -17.46 7.74 -11.72
CA CYS A 522 -18.40 7.17 -12.70
C CYS A 522 -19.51 8.17 -13.05
N PRO A 523 -20.18 8.03 -14.21
CA PRO A 523 -21.43 8.73 -14.48
C PRO A 523 -22.45 8.49 -13.36
N GLU A 524 -23.29 9.48 -13.07
CA GLU A 524 -24.28 9.39 -12.00
C GLU A 524 -25.21 8.17 -12.15
N GLU A 525 -25.58 7.83 -13.38
CA GLU A 525 -26.41 6.67 -13.71
C GLU A 525 -25.76 5.31 -13.43
N GLU A 526 -24.42 5.24 -13.36
CA GLU A 526 -23.68 4.01 -13.06
C GLU A 526 -23.40 3.83 -11.55
N ALA A 527 -23.66 4.84 -10.72
CA ALA A 527 -23.22 4.86 -9.33
C ALA A 527 -23.75 3.69 -8.49
N GLU A 528 -25.03 3.32 -8.64
CA GLU A 528 -25.62 2.17 -7.92
C GLU A 528 -25.00 0.84 -8.39
N THR A 529 -24.74 0.71 -9.69
CA THR A 529 -24.06 -0.45 -10.27
C THR A 529 -22.64 -0.60 -9.71
N VAL A 530 -21.91 0.52 -9.57
CA VAL A 530 -20.57 0.53 -8.98
C VAL A 530 -20.61 0.14 -7.49
N VAL A 531 -21.57 0.64 -6.71
CA VAL A 531 -21.73 0.23 -5.30
C VAL A 531 -21.97 -1.27 -5.19
N ALA A 532 -22.85 -1.82 -6.03
CA ALA A 532 -23.09 -3.27 -6.09
C ALA A 532 -21.83 -4.04 -6.52
N ALA A 533 -21.07 -3.51 -7.48
CA ALA A 533 -19.82 -4.10 -7.95
C ALA A 533 -18.76 -4.17 -6.84
N ILE A 534 -18.60 -3.12 -6.02
CA ILE A 534 -17.66 -3.10 -4.89
C ILE A 534 -18.03 -4.20 -3.88
N ARG A 535 -19.31 -4.30 -3.52
CA ARG A 535 -19.79 -5.35 -2.60
C ARG A 535 -19.54 -6.75 -3.16
N ALA A 536 -19.90 -6.99 -4.42
CA ALA A 536 -19.70 -8.28 -5.08
C ALA A 536 -18.21 -8.64 -5.21
N ALA A 537 -17.35 -7.65 -5.49
CA ALA A 537 -15.91 -7.82 -5.54
C ALA A 537 -15.33 -8.19 -4.18
N GLY A 538 -15.78 -7.56 -3.08
CA GLY A 538 -15.38 -7.91 -1.72
C GLY A 538 -15.77 -9.33 -1.33
N ASP A 539 -17.01 -9.74 -1.63
CA ASP A 539 -17.51 -11.08 -1.38
C ASP A 539 -16.73 -12.13 -2.19
N LEU A 540 -16.42 -11.83 -3.46
CA LEU A 540 -15.60 -12.70 -4.31
C LEU A 540 -14.17 -12.80 -3.80
N ALA A 541 -13.53 -11.69 -3.45
CA ALA A 541 -12.18 -11.66 -2.89
C ALA A 541 -12.11 -12.49 -1.59
N ALA A 542 -13.09 -12.34 -0.70
CA ALA A 542 -13.15 -13.14 0.52
C ALA A 542 -13.21 -14.65 0.24
N ARG A 543 -14.06 -15.08 -0.72
CA ARG A 543 -14.17 -16.48 -1.13
C ARG A 543 -12.90 -16.99 -1.81
N LEU A 544 -12.27 -16.19 -2.68
CA LEU A 544 -11.03 -16.59 -3.37
C LEU A 544 -9.87 -16.72 -2.38
N THR A 545 -9.70 -15.76 -1.47
CA THR A 545 -8.59 -15.76 -0.51
C THR A 545 -8.80 -16.85 0.55
N PHE A 546 -9.96 -16.86 1.19
CA PHE A 546 -10.19 -17.65 2.40
C PHE A 546 -11.11 -18.85 2.18
N GLY A 547 -11.63 -19.10 0.98
CA GLY A 547 -12.64 -20.14 0.78
C GLY A 547 -13.95 -19.84 1.52
N GLU A 548 -14.72 -20.87 1.85
CA GLU A 548 -15.94 -20.69 2.64
C GLU A 548 -15.61 -20.22 4.07
N THR A 549 -16.26 -19.12 4.48
CA THR A 549 -16.10 -18.53 5.79
C THR A 549 -17.35 -17.72 6.18
N PRO A 550 -17.80 -17.76 7.45
CA PRO A 550 -18.84 -16.88 7.95
C PRO A 550 -18.35 -15.44 8.17
N VAL A 551 -17.04 -15.18 8.09
CA VAL A 551 -16.48 -13.84 8.27
C VAL A 551 -16.97 -12.92 7.14
N ARG A 552 -17.53 -11.78 7.52
CA ARG A 552 -17.97 -10.75 6.56
C ARG A 552 -16.89 -9.68 6.38
N PHE A 553 -16.82 -9.09 5.19
CA PHE A 553 -15.92 -7.99 4.85
C PHE A 553 -16.73 -6.81 4.29
N PRO A 554 -17.51 -6.10 5.15
CA PRO A 554 -18.38 -5.03 4.71
C PRO A 554 -17.60 -3.77 4.33
N PHE A 555 -18.25 -2.93 3.51
CA PHE A 555 -17.76 -1.62 3.13
C PHE A 555 -18.75 -0.55 3.60
N THR A 556 -18.21 0.52 4.18
CA THR A 556 -18.93 1.80 4.26
C THR A 556 -18.79 2.50 2.91
N THR A 557 -19.90 2.79 2.25
CA THR A 557 -19.93 3.41 0.91
C THR A 557 -20.66 4.75 0.94
N ALA A 558 -20.14 5.71 0.17
CA ALA A 558 -20.77 7.01 -0.04
C ALA A 558 -20.69 7.39 -1.53
N VAL A 559 -21.79 7.90 -2.08
CA VAL A 559 -21.88 8.43 -3.45
C VAL A 559 -21.98 9.94 -3.35
N VAL A 560 -20.94 10.65 -3.80
CA VAL A 560 -20.80 12.09 -3.56
C VAL A 560 -20.25 12.82 -4.78
N GLU A 561 -20.55 14.12 -4.87
CA GLU A 561 -19.90 15.01 -5.85
C GLU A 561 -18.51 15.45 -5.38
N CYS A 562 -18.35 15.63 -4.06
CA CYS A 562 -17.10 16.03 -3.45
C CYS A 562 -16.67 15.03 -2.39
N TYR A 563 -15.38 14.64 -2.41
CA TYR A 563 -14.84 13.67 -1.46
C TYR A 563 -14.91 14.15 0.00
N ALA A 564 -14.99 15.46 0.25
CA ALA A 564 -15.18 16.00 1.59
C ALA A 564 -16.50 15.56 2.24
N ASP A 565 -17.51 15.17 1.44
CA ASP A 565 -18.85 14.80 1.89
C ASP A 565 -19.00 13.29 2.13
N ALA A 566 -18.00 12.49 1.75
CA ALA A 566 -18.07 11.03 1.87
C ALA A 566 -18.02 10.52 3.33
N LYS A 567 -17.55 11.35 4.27
CA LYS A 567 -17.37 11.01 5.71
C LYS A 567 -17.47 12.24 6.64
#